data_AF-A0A7K4DG60-F1
#
_entry.id   AF-A0A7K4DG60-F1
#
_cell.length_a   1.000
_cell.length_b   1.000
_cell.length_c   1.000
_cell.angle_alpha   90.00
_cell.angle_beta   90.00
_cell.angle_gamma   90.00
#
_symmetry.space_group_name_H-M   'P 1'
#
loop_
_entity.id
_entity.type
_entity.pdbx_description
1 polymer ?
#
loop_
_entity_poly.entity_id
_entity_poly.type
_entity_poly.pdbx_seq_one_letter_code
_entity_poly.pdbx_strand_id
1 'polypeptide(L)' 'MPAIVGVTFPVPKPLMSRFFAEGKTVFIKPATVFKELRSGMKLVFYQSREDTGYAGEATIRRIVISDDPI' A
#
# COMPACT_ATOMS: atom_id res chain seq x y z
N MET A 1 14.75 4.31 19.86
CA MET A 1 14.24 3.15 19.10
C MET A 1 13.99 3.60 17.67
N PRO A 2 14.26 2.77 16.65
CA PRO A 2 13.91 3.10 15.27
C PRO A 2 12.39 3.25 15.14
N ALA A 3 11.95 4.32 14.50
CA ALA A 3 10.54 4.57 14.22
C ALA A 3 10.14 3.87 12.91
N ILE A 4 8.99 3.21 12.90
CA ILE A 4 8.39 2.69 11.66
C ILE A 4 7.89 3.89 10.85
N VAL A 5 8.45 4.09 9.65
CA VAL A 5 8.11 5.24 8.79
C VAL A 5 7.11 4.88 7.69
N GLY A 6 6.82 3.59 7.50
CA GLY A 6 5.99 3.11 6.41
C GLY A 6 5.86 1.60 6.33
N VAL A 7 5.20 1.15 5.27
CA VAL A 7 4.93 -0.25 4.96
C VAL A 7 5.14 -0.49 3.47
N THR A 8 5.48 -1.72 3.11
CA THR A 8 5.52 -2.17 1.72
C THR A 8 4.70 -3.44 1.57
N PHE A 9 4.04 -3.58 0.41
CA PHE A 9 3.35 -4.79 0.03
C PHE A 9 3.71 -5.17 -1.40
N PRO A 10 3.88 -6.47 -1.69
CA PRO A 10 3.99 -6.92 -3.07
C PRO A 10 2.66 -6.70 -3.79
N VAL A 11 2.72 -6.00 -4.91
CA VAL A 11 1.62 -5.76 -5.84
C VAL A 11 2.03 -6.31 -7.20
N PRO A 12 1.25 -7.23 -7.80
CA PRO A 12 1.52 -7.73 -9.14
C PRO A 12 1.63 -6.58 -10.15
N LYS A 13 2.64 -6.61 -11.03
CA LYS A 13 2.87 -5.58 -12.07
C LYS A 13 1.59 -5.15 -12.82
N PRO A 14 0.68 -6.05 -13.26
CA PRO A 14 -0.53 -5.63 -13.97
C PRO A 14 -1.49 -4.75 -13.17
N LEU A 15 -1.35 -4.69 -11.84
CA LEU A 15 -2.19 -3.86 -10.97
C LEU A 15 -1.54 -2.51 -10.64
N MET A 16 -0.27 -2.28 -11.00
CA MET A 16 0.42 -1.03 -10.70
C MET A 16 -0.12 0.15 -11.50
N SER A 17 -0.57 -0.07 -12.76
CA SER A 17 -1.19 0.97 -13.60
C SER A 17 -2.35 1.65 -12.89
N ARG A 18 -3.09 0.90 -12.06
CA ARG A 18 -4.22 1.44 -11.31
C ARG A 18 -3.81 2.61 -10.43
N PHE A 19 -2.66 2.51 -9.76
CA PHE A 19 -2.18 3.55 -8.84
C PHE A 19 -1.45 4.68 -9.59
N PHE A 20 -0.62 4.35 -10.58
CA PHE A 20 0.26 5.34 -11.21
C PHE A 20 -0.31 6.02 -12.46
N ALA A 21 -1.27 5.40 -13.15
CA ALA A 21 -1.87 5.93 -14.38
C ALA A 21 -3.37 6.22 -14.23
N GLU A 22 -4.11 5.33 -13.56
CA GLU A 22 -5.57 5.43 -13.46
C GLU A 22 -6.04 6.23 -12.22
N GLY A 23 -5.10 6.67 -11.37
CA GLY A 23 -5.39 7.52 -10.22
C GLY A 23 -6.10 6.82 -9.05
N LYS A 24 -6.03 5.49 -8.95
CA LYS A 24 -6.55 4.74 -7.79
C LYS A 24 -5.82 5.18 -6.52
N THR A 25 -6.57 5.60 -5.52
CA THR A 25 -6.04 6.08 -4.22
C THR A 25 -6.36 5.17 -3.05
N VAL A 26 -7.09 4.08 -3.28
CA VAL A 26 -7.53 3.15 -2.24
C VAL A 26 -6.79 1.83 -2.37
N PHE A 27 -6.16 1.40 -1.27
CA PHE A 27 -5.47 0.11 -1.17
C PHE A 27 -6.17 -0.77 -0.13
N ILE A 28 -6.67 -1.93 -0.56
CA ILE A 28 -7.45 -2.85 0.27
C ILE A 28 -6.59 -4.07 0.59
N LYS A 29 -6.52 -4.43 1.88
CA LYS A 29 -5.91 -5.66 2.38
C LYS A 29 -6.76 -6.24 3.50
N PRO A 30 -6.75 -7.57 3.69
CA PRO A 30 -7.21 -8.16 4.93
C PRO A 30 -6.53 -7.49 6.13
N ALA A 31 -7.27 -7.29 7.21
CA ALA A 31 -6.81 -6.61 8.42
C ALA A 31 -5.81 -7.46 9.25
N THR A 32 -4.77 -7.99 8.61
CA THR A 32 -3.69 -8.74 9.25
C THR A 32 -2.49 -7.85 9.61
N VAL A 33 -2.43 -6.63 9.05
CA VAL A 33 -1.25 -5.75 9.05
C VAL A 33 -1.62 -4.30 9.40
N PHE A 34 -2.48 -4.09 10.39
CA PHE A 34 -2.98 -2.75 10.76
C PHE A 34 -2.37 -2.18 12.06
N LYS A 35 -1.81 -3.00 12.94
CA LYS A 35 -1.47 -2.60 14.32
C LYS A 35 -0.50 -1.40 14.41
N GLU A 36 0.45 -1.32 13.48
CA GLU A 36 1.44 -0.24 13.43
C GLU A 36 1.13 0.82 12.37
N LEU A 37 0.11 0.62 11.53
CA LEU A 37 -0.19 1.57 10.47
C LEU A 37 -0.88 2.81 11.04
N ARG A 38 -0.36 3.97 10.65
CA ARG A 38 -0.91 5.27 11.03
C ARG A 38 -1.02 6.15 9.80
N SER A 39 -1.93 7.11 9.86
CA SER A 39 -1.98 8.18 8.86
C SER A 39 -0.68 8.99 8.89
N GLY A 40 -0.22 9.43 7.72
CA GLY A 40 1.06 10.11 7.53
C GLY A 40 2.24 9.18 7.22
N MET A 41 2.10 7.86 7.42
CA MET A 41 3.14 6.89 7.05
C MET A 41 3.24 6.70 5.53
N LYS A 42 4.40 6.20 5.06
CA LYS A 42 4.60 5.86 3.66
C LYS A 42 4.04 4.47 3.33
N LEU A 43 3.39 4.34 2.18
CA LEU A 43 3.14 3.08 1.49
C LEU A 43 4.10 2.99 0.31
N VAL A 44 5.06 2.07 0.37
CA VAL A 44 5.99 1.81 -0.72
C VAL A 44 5.42 0.69 -1.60
N PHE A 45 5.35 0.93 -2.91
CA PHE A 45 4.86 -0.03 -3.89
C PHE A 45 6.00 -0.94 -4.35
N TYR A 46 6.02 -2.18 -3.86
CA TYR A 46 6.91 -3.22 -4.37
C TYR A 46 6.22 -3.99 -5.50
N GLN A 47 6.79 -3.92 -6.70
CA GLN A 47 6.31 -4.65 -7.86
C GLN A 47 6.74 -6.12 -7.79
N SER A 48 5.78 -7.02 -7.97
CA SER A 48 5.99 -8.47 -7.94
C SER A 48 5.66 -9.15 -9.26
N ARG A 49 6.11 -10.41 -9.39
CA ARG A 49 6.05 -11.30 -10.56
C ARG A 49 7.01 -10.92 -11.68
N GLU A 50 6.86 -9.73 -12.23
CA GLU A 50 7.63 -9.25 -13.38
C GLU A 50 8.30 -7.92 -13.03
N ASP A 51 9.51 -7.69 -13.54
CA ASP A 51 10.30 -6.48 -13.26
C ASP A 51 10.29 -6.11 -11.77
N THR A 52 10.71 -7.05 -10.94
CA THR A 52 10.58 -6.96 -9.47
C THR A 52 11.42 -5.82 -8.91
N GLY A 53 10.83 -4.97 -8.08
CA GLY A 53 11.53 -3.85 -7.48
C GLY A 53 10.60 -2.81 -6.86
N TYR A 54 11.18 -1.79 -6.23
CA TYR A 54 10.42 -0.64 -5.72
C TYR A 54 10.05 0.28 -6.88
N ALA A 55 8.75 0.46 -7.10
CA ALA A 55 8.21 1.21 -8.23
C ALA A 55 7.79 2.65 -7.86
N GLY A 56 7.56 2.92 -6.58
CA GLY A 56 7.17 4.23 -6.08
C GLY A 56 6.67 4.22 -4.66
N GLU A 57 6.18 5.36 -4.18
CA GLU A 57 5.63 5.53 -2.84
C GLU A 57 4.40 6.45 -2.83
N ALA A 58 3.58 6.31 -1.79
CA ALA A 58 2.47 7.20 -1.48
C ALA A 58 2.40 7.46 0.03
N THR A 59 1.64 8.48 0.43
CA THR A 59 1.34 8.75 1.85
C THR A 59 -0.01 8.17 2.22
N ILE A 60 -0.07 7.40 3.30
CA ILE A 60 -1.32 6.90 3.87
C ILE A 60 -2.08 8.10 4.45
N ARG A 61 -3.25 8.41 3.90
CA ARG A 61 -4.09 9.54 4.34
C ARG A 61 -5.15 9.15 5.38
N ARG A 62 -5.68 7.94 5.28
CA ARG A 62 -6.72 7.42 6.17
C ARG A 62 -6.68 5.90 6.15
N ILE A 63 -7.00 5.30 7.30
CA ILE A 63 -7.16 3.86 7.46
C ILE A 63 -8.62 3.63 7.86
N VAL A 64 -9.29 2.72 7.16
CA VAL A 64 -10.66 2.30 7.47
C VAL A 64 -10.61 0.79 7.69
N ILE A 65 -11.06 0.35 8.86
CA ILE A 65 -11.27 -1.07 9.16
C ILE A 65 -12.76 -1.32 8.96
N SER A 66 -13.10 -2.26 8.08
CA SER A 66 -14.46 -2.65 7.78
C SER A 66 -14.54 -4.16 7.72
N ASP A 67 -15.61 -4.72 8.31
CA ASP A 67 -15.94 -6.14 8.20
C ASP A 67 -16.56 -6.46 6.82
N ASP A 68 -17.15 -5.45 6.17
CA ASP A 68 -17.65 -5.52 4.79
C ASP A 68 -16.84 -4.58 3.87
N PRO A 69 -15.95 -5.10 3.03
CA PRO A 69 -15.06 -4.30 2.19
C PRO A 69 -15.64 -3.97 0.81
N ILE A 70 -16.89 -4.36 0.51
CA ILE A 70 -17.55 -4.21 -0.81
C ILE A 70 -18.20 -2.83 -0.96
#